data_AF-A0A2D5HMW6-F1
#
_entry.id   AF-A0A2D5HMW6-F1
#
_cell.length_a   1.000
_cell.length_b   1.000
_cell.length_c   1.000
_cell.angle_alpha   90.00
_cell.angle_beta   90.00
_cell.angle_gamma   90.00
#
_symmetry.space_group_name_H-M   'P 1'
#
loop_
_entity.id
_entity.type
_entity.pdbx_description
1 polymer ?
#
loop_
_entity_poly.entity_id
_entity_poly.type
_entity_poly.pdbx_seq_one_letter_code
_entity_poly.pdbx_strand_id
1 'polypeptide(L)'
;MAKKDEFDKIDTNKDGFISREEFDAADESAGIEREKLNWFLKLITLGDRFDIKDFWDRVKKSIVEFVILVFGVTVSFGIEQQGGESDNRHDGIENLTNLREEVEKIIAYTDAYIEQVDWVSELYQKQYNRWEKDNDSIFIDWQPDEEEPDGKYYFSPMGMYVNRDPFDPPRVNFDAIKLDGTFRLMPKEVGLKMTEIYDGTELRYLIENTGKNEERYVNQFIDQIANKWVYDLPWVDVDYNEFWIENRKYIQNDKFIKYNLYKRLDLWQYSVKDQLQVYRNSLIESTKLLDSVIAVRDSEFEFIWWVLNPKD
;
A
#
# COMPACT_ATOMS: atom_id res chain seq x y z
N MET A 1 4.89 59.29 60.66
CA MET A 1 3.99 58.22 61.11
C MET A 1 4.06 56.94 60.24
N ALA A 2 4.76 56.93 59.09
CA ALA A 2 4.86 55.73 58.24
C ALA A 2 5.73 54.57 58.78
N LYS A 3 6.69 54.83 59.67
CA LYS A 3 7.63 53.79 60.17
C LYS A 3 7.03 52.80 61.19
N LYS A 4 5.88 53.11 61.76
CA LYS A 4 5.27 52.27 62.82
C LYS A 4 4.45 51.11 62.21
N ASP A 5 3.75 51.37 61.11
CA ASP A 5 2.95 50.36 60.39
C ASP A 5 3.78 49.27 59.70
N GLU A 6 5.00 49.59 59.24
CA GLU A 6 5.91 48.59 58.64
C GLU A 6 6.55 47.69 59.71
N PHE A 7 6.84 48.24 60.89
CA PHE A 7 7.37 47.48 62.02
C PHE A 7 6.33 46.49 62.54
N ASP A 8 5.09 46.95 62.77
CA ASP A 8 3.99 46.13 63.28
C ASP A 8 3.55 45.01 62.29
N LYS A 9 3.97 45.07 61.01
CA LYS A 9 3.75 44.01 60.01
C LYS A 9 4.79 42.90 60.07
N ILE A 10 6.01 43.20 60.53
CA ILE A 10 7.13 42.25 60.58
C ILE A 10 7.22 41.63 61.98
N ASP A 11 6.98 42.44 63.02
CA ASP A 11 6.84 42.00 64.42
C ASP A 11 5.50 41.28 64.61
N THR A 12 5.48 39.99 64.27
CA THR A 12 4.26 39.18 64.19
C THR A 12 3.79 38.81 65.61
N ASN A 13 4.73 38.68 66.55
CA ASN A 13 4.45 38.37 67.94
C ASN A 13 4.15 39.61 68.81
N LYS A 14 4.38 40.83 68.27
CA LYS A 14 4.15 42.15 68.89
C LYS A 14 4.95 42.37 70.16
N ASP A 15 6.16 41.82 70.24
CA ASP A 15 7.03 41.94 71.39
C ASP A 15 7.88 43.23 71.38
N GLY A 16 7.80 44.00 70.29
CA GLY A 16 8.52 45.27 70.12
C GLY A 16 9.94 45.10 69.55
N PHE A 17 10.33 43.89 69.14
CA PHE A 17 11.61 43.58 68.52
C PHE A 17 11.41 42.66 67.29
N ILE A 18 12.22 42.82 66.25
CA ILE A 18 12.18 41.92 65.07
C ILE A 18 13.21 40.81 65.31
N SER A 19 12.73 39.59 65.50
CA SER A 19 13.59 38.41 65.58
C SER A 19 14.21 38.07 64.21
N ARG A 20 15.30 37.29 64.19
CA ARG A 20 15.89 36.81 62.92
C ARG A 20 14.90 35.99 62.10
N GLU A 21 14.06 35.21 62.77
CA GLU A 21 13.03 34.40 62.11
C GLU A 21 11.95 35.28 61.46
N GLU A 22 11.53 36.36 62.12
CA GLU A 22 10.60 37.35 61.54
C GLU A 22 11.23 38.18 60.42
N PHE A 23 12.52 38.49 60.53
CA PHE A 23 13.27 39.17 59.48
C PHE A 23 13.42 38.29 58.23
N ASP A 24 13.79 37.03 58.41
CA ASP A 24 13.99 36.07 57.30
C ASP A 24 12.64 35.70 56.65
N ALA A 25 11.56 35.59 57.44
CA ALA A 25 10.20 35.37 56.91
C ALA A 25 9.67 36.59 56.13
N ALA A 26 10.00 37.81 56.55
CA ALA A 26 9.68 39.01 55.80
C ALA A 26 10.50 39.12 54.51
N ASP A 27 11.78 38.71 54.53
CA ASP A 27 12.67 38.70 53.35
C ASP A 27 12.25 37.63 52.31
N GLU A 28 11.81 36.44 52.75
CA GLU A 28 11.23 35.41 51.85
C GLU A 28 9.92 35.87 51.17
N SER A 29 9.16 36.76 51.81
CA SER A 29 7.90 37.28 51.27
C SER A 29 8.08 38.45 50.28
N ALA A 30 9.27 39.04 50.24
CA ALA A 30 9.52 40.26 49.50
C ALA A 30 10.33 39.93 48.23
N GLY A 31 9.63 39.70 47.12
CA GLY A 31 10.19 39.24 45.83
C GLY A 31 11.50 39.90 45.37
N ILE A 32 12.20 39.25 44.45
CA ILE A 32 13.59 39.55 44.08
C ILE A 32 13.71 40.96 43.48
N GLU A 33 14.60 41.78 44.05
CA GLU A 33 14.86 43.13 43.57
C GLU A 33 15.37 43.15 42.12
N ARG A 34 14.80 44.05 41.31
CA ARG A 34 15.05 44.10 39.87
C ARG A 34 16.53 44.19 39.52
N GLU A 35 17.34 44.86 40.33
CA GLU A 35 18.77 45.04 40.10
C GLU A 35 19.54 43.71 40.11
N LYS A 36 19.08 42.75 40.92
CA LYS A 36 19.66 41.40 41.09
C LYS A 36 19.17 40.39 40.05
N LEU A 37 18.25 40.76 39.16
CA LEU A 37 17.71 39.90 38.11
C LEU A 37 18.61 39.87 36.85
N ASN A 38 18.57 38.75 36.12
CA ASN A 38 19.22 38.63 34.82
C ASN A 38 18.54 39.55 33.76
N TRP A 39 19.21 39.79 32.63
CA TRP A 39 18.73 40.75 31.62
C TRP A 39 17.35 40.41 31.04
N PHE A 40 17.03 39.12 30.90
CA PHE A 40 15.75 38.64 30.40
C PHE A 40 14.62 38.87 31.41
N LEU A 41 14.85 38.53 32.69
CA LEU A 41 13.91 38.75 33.78
C LEU A 41 13.67 40.26 33.99
N LYS A 42 14.69 41.11 33.84
CA LYS A 42 14.55 42.58 33.85
C LYS A 42 13.64 43.13 32.75
N LEU A 43 13.60 42.46 31.59
CA LEU A 43 12.78 42.85 30.43
C LEU A 43 11.29 42.57 30.67
N ILE A 44 10.97 41.48 31.36
CA ILE A 44 9.59 41.03 31.60
C ILE A 44 9.05 41.41 32.98
N THR A 45 9.88 41.99 33.85
CA THR A 45 9.46 42.55 35.15
C THR A 45 8.93 43.97 34.98
N LEU A 46 7.66 44.20 35.35
CA LEU A 46 7.05 45.53 35.42
C LEU A 46 7.01 45.99 36.90
N GLY A 47 7.94 46.87 37.29
CA GLY A 47 8.10 47.40 38.66
C GLY A 47 9.51 47.23 39.22
N ASP A 48 9.71 47.50 40.53
CA ASP A 48 11.02 47.45 41.19
C ASP A 48 11.40 46.06 41.74
N ARG A 49 10.44 45.14 41.83
CA ARG A 49 10.63 43.77 42.32
C ARG A 49 9.91 42.77 41.43
N PHE A 50 10.51 41.60 41.25
CA PHE A 50 9.93 40.48 40.52
C PHE A 50 9.42 39.42 41.49
N ASP A 51 8.14 39.11 41.39
CA ASP A 51 7.51 37.99 42.10
C ASP A 51 7.01 36.97 41.07
N ILE A 52 7.53 35.75 41.19
CA ILE A 52 7.23 34.62 40.31
C ILE A 52 5.74 34.22 40.42
N LYS A 53 5.11 34.37 41.59
CA LYS A 53 3.68 34.05 41.80
C LYS A 53 2.80 35.04 41.05
N ASP A 54 3.09 36.33 41.19
CA ASP A 54 2.38 37.41 40.48
C ASP A 54 2.55 37.32 38.96
N PHE A 55 3.74 36.92 38.48
CA PHE A 55 3.97 36.68 37.06
C PHE A 55 3.10 35.53 36.54
N TRP A 56 3.11 34.38 37.23
CA TRP A 56 2.31 33.22 36.82
C TRP A 56 0.80 33.46 36.93
N ASP A 57 0.33 34.21 37.92
CA ASP A 57 -1.09 34.53 38.06
C ASP A 57 -1.57 35.47 36.95
N ARG A 58 -0.75 36.43 36.53
CA ARG A 58 -1.06 37.31 35.38
C ARG A 58 -1.00 36.57 34.05
N VAL A 59 -0.01 35.68 33.88
CA VAL A 59 0.07 34.81 32.69
C VAL A 59 -1.15 33.90 32.61
N LYS A 60 -1.55 33.26 33.71
CA LYS A 60 -2.77 32.44 33.76
C LYS A 60 -4.02 33.27 33.44
N LYS A 61 -4.15 34.46 34.03
CA LYS A 61 -5.30 35.34 33.77
C LYS A 61 -5.36 35.79 32.31
N SER A 62 -4.23 36.19 31.73
CA SER A 62 -4.14 36.60 30.32
C SER A 62 -4.40 35.43 29.36
N ILE A 63 -3.91 34.23 29.67
CA ILE A 63 -4.22 33.01 28.89
C ILE A 63 -5.71 32.67 28.97
N VAL A 64 -6.32 32.76 30.15
CA VAL A 64 -7.76 32.50 30.32
C VAL A 64 -8.60 33.55 29.60
N GLU A 65 -8.25 34.83 29.70
CA GLU A 65 -8.92 35.92 28.97
C GLU A 65 -8.75 35.78 27.45
N PHE A 66 -7.56 35.38 26.99
CA PHE A 66 -7.29 35.04 25.59
C PHE A 66 -8.15 33.86 25.14
N VAL A 67 -8.21 32.77 25.91
CA VAL A 67 -9.05 31.60 25.60
C VAL A 67 -10.54 31.99 25.57
N ILE A 68 -11.02 32.81 26.51
CA ILE A 68 -12.43 33.26 26.56
C ILE A 68 -12.76 34.20 25.39
N LEU A 69 -11.87 35.14 25.05
CA LEU A 69 -12.07 36.05 23.91
C LEU A 69 -12.02 35.28 22.58
N VAL A 70 -11.04 34.39 22.43
CA VAL A 70 -10.90 33.53 21.25
C VAL A 70 -12.11 32.61 21.14
N PHE A 71 -12.48 31.84 22.17
CA PHE A 71 -13.68 30.98 22.11
C PHE A 71 -14.98 31.77 21.97
N GLY A 72 -15.12 32.93 22.61
CA GLY A 72 -16.31 33.78 22.52
C GLY A 72 -16.55 34.32 21.10
N VAL A 73 -15.47 34.71 20.42
CA VAL A 73 -15.49 35.09 19.00
C VAL A 73 -15.62 33.83 18.10
N THR A 74 -14.98 32.72 18.45
CA THR A 74 -14.99 31.47 17.66
C THR A 74 -16.37 30.79 17.64
N VAL A 75 -17.10 30.77 18.76
CA VAL A 75 -18.46 30.18 18.82
C VAL A 75 -19.47 31.04 18.05
N SER A 76 -19.23 32.35 17.92
CA SER A 76 -20.10 33.26 17.17
C SER A 76 -19.87 33.23 15.64
N PHE A 77 -18.72 32.73 15.17
CA PHE A 77 -18.41 32.57 13.73
C PHE A 77 -18.28 31.11 13.25
N GLY A 78 -18.13 30.13 14.16
CA GLY A 78 -17.77 28.74 13.86
C GLY A 78 -18.91 27.78 13.50
N ILE A 79 -20.14 28.26 13.29
CA ILE A 79 -21.26 27.38 12.86
C ILE A 79 -21.29 27.20 11.32
N GLU A 80 -20.57 27.98 10.52
CA GLU A 80 -20.71 27.97 9.05
C GLU A 80 -19.60 27.26 8.26
N GLN A 81 -18.51 26.76 8.87
CA GLN A 81 -17.35 26.27 8.10
C GLN A 81 -16.66 24.99 8.65
N GLN A 82 -17.42 24.02 9.17
CA GLN A 82 -16.85 22.84 9.85
C GLN A 82 -16.98 21.47 9.12
N GLY A 83 -17.13 21.43 7.80
CA GLY A 83 -17.38 20.16 7.09
C GLY A 83 -16.52 19.82 5.86
N GLY A 84 -15.46 20.59 5.54
CA GLY A 84 -14.77 20.46 4.24
C GLY A 84 -13.35 19.88 4.25
N GLU A 85 -12.52 20.20 5.24
CA GLU A 85 -11.09 19.83 5.23
C GLU A 85 -10.75 18.60 6.08
N SER A 86 -11.49 18.35 7.17
CA SER A 86 -11.30 17.16 8.03
C SER A 86 -11.74 15.86 7.34
N ASP A 87 -12.75 15.89 6.47
CA ASP A 87 -13.24 14.72 5.73
C ASP A 87 -12.20 14.26 4.69
N ASN A 88 -11.53 15.20 4.00
CA ASN A 88 -10.50 14.89 3.00
C ASN A 88 -9.29 14.10 3.55
N ARG A 89 -8.97 14.25 4.84
CA ARG A 89 -7.86 13.51 5.47
C ARG A 89 -8.23 12.05 5.73
N HIS A 90 -9.40 11.81 6.32
CA HIS A 90 -9.86 10.46 6.61
C HIS A 90 -10.03 9.66 5.31
N ASP A 91 -10.64 10.29 4.30
CA ASP A 91 -10.79 9.73 2.95
C ASP A 91 -9.43 9.45 2.29
N GLY A 92 -8.42 10.30 2.52
CA GLY A 92 -7.07 10.10 2.02
C GLY A 92 -6.36 8.88 2.63
N ILE A 93 -6.53 8.65 3.94
CA ILE A 93 -5.97 7.47 4.63
C ILE A 93 -6.71 6.21 4.20
N GLU A 94 -8.04 6.26 4.12
CA GLU A 94 -8.86 5.14 3.66
C GLU A 94 -8.46 4.71 2.23
N ASN A 95 -8.26 5.65 1.31
CA ASN A 95 -7.79 5.36 -0.04
C ASN A 95 -6.42 4.68 -0.07
N LEU A 96 -5.48 5.11 0.78
CA LEU A 96 -4.17 4.47 0.90
C LEU A 96 -4.27 3.04 1.44
N THR A 97 -5.11 2.82 2.46
CA THR A 97 -5.37 1.49 3.02
C THR A 97 -6.02 0.57 1.99
N ASN A 98 -7.03 1.06 1.27
CA ASN A 98 -7.73 0.32 0.21
C ASN A 98 -6.78 -0.08 -0.94
N LEU A 99 -5.87 0.82 -1.33
CA LEU A 99 -4.83 0.49 -2.31
C LEU A 99 -3.87 -0.57 -1.78
N ARG A 100 -3.45 -0.45 -0.51
CA ARG A 100 -2.54 -1.40 0.12
C ARG A 100 -3.15 -2.79 0.19
N GLU A 101 -4.43 -2.91 0.57
CA GLU A 101 -5.17 -4.17 0.53
C GLU A 101 -5.33 -4.73 -0.89
N GLU A 102 -5.54 -3.87 -1.89
CA GLU A 102 -5.60 -4.29 -3.30
C GLU A 102 -4.24 -4.83 -3.76
N VAL A 103 -3.14 -4.15 -3.44
CA VAL A 103 -1.79 -4.62 -3.76
C VAL A 103 -1.50 -5.99 -3.12
N GLU A 104 -1.95 -6.24 -1.89
CA GLU A 104 -1.84 -7.57 -1.27
C GLU A 104 -2.62 -8.64 -2.03
N LYS A 105 -3.84 -8.32 -2.49
CA LYS A 105 -4.63 -9.24 -3.32
C LYS A 105 -3.93 -9.53 -4.66
N ILE A 106 -3.30 -8.53 -5.27
CA ILE A 106 -2.52 -8.71 -6.50
C ILE A 106 -1.30 -9.59 -6.24
N ILE A 107 -0.60 -9.43 -5.10
CA ILE A 107 0.52 -10.31 -4.72
C ILE A 107 0.02 -11.75 -4.61
N ALA A 108 -1.07 -12.00 -3.89
CA ALA A 108 -1.64 -13.34 -3.75
C ALA A 108 -2.07 -13.95 -5.10
N TYR A 109 -2.70 -13.14 -5.95
CA TYR A 109 -3.04 -13.53 -7.33
C TYR A 109 -1.79 -13.87 -8.15
N THR A 110 -0.75 -13.04 -8.06
CA THR A 110 0.51 -13.23 -8.78
C THR A 110 1.22 -14.50 -8.32
N ASP A 111 1.22 -14.79 -7.01
CA ASP A 111 1.82 -16.00 -6.44
C ASP A 111 1.11 -17.27 -6.93
N ALA A 112 -0.23 -17.27 -6.90
CA ALA A 112 -1.02 -18.37 -7.45
C ALA A 112 -0.76 -18.55 -8.97
N TYR A 113 -0.64 -17.46 -9.70
CA TYR A 113 -0.36 -17.49 -11.13
C TYR A 113 1.06 -18.03 -11.43
N ILE A 114 2.06 -17.68 -10.61
CA ILE A 114 3.42 -18.25 -10.71
C ILE A 114 3.37 -19.76 -10.53
N GLU A 115 2.68 -20.26 -9.50
CA GLU A 115 2.53 -21.70 -9.25
C GLU A 115 1.86 -22.42 -10.43
N GLN A 116 0.82 -21.81 -10.99
CA GLN A 116 0.14 -22.32 -12.18
C GLN A 116 1.06 -22.38 -13.39
N VAL A 117 1.79 -21.29 -13.70
CA VAL A 117 2.75 -21.23 -14.81
C VAL A 117 3.88 -22.24 -14.64
N ASP A 118 4.39 -22.40 -13.43
CA ASP A 118 5.41 -23.40 -13.11
C ASP A 118 4.88 -24.80 -13.42
N TRP A 119 3.72 -25.17 -12.86
CA TRP A 119 3.09 -26.46 -13.10
C TRP A 119 2.82 -26.74 -14.59
N VAL A 120 2.20 -25.79 -15.30
CA VAL A 120 1.85 -26.00 -16.72
C VAL A 120 3.10 -26.07 -17.60
N SER A 121 4.12 -25.26 -17.29
CA SER A 121 5.38 -25.27 -18.04
C SER A 121 6.14 -26.58 -17.83
N GLU A 122 6.12 -27.15 -16.62
CA GLU A 122 6.73 -28.46 -16.32
C GLU A 122 6.01 -29.60 -17.03
N LEU A 123 4.68 -29.60 -17.02
CA LEU A 123 3.85 -30.57 -17.72
C LEU A 123 4.19 -30.60 -19.22
N TYR A 124 4.20 -29.44 -19.86
CA TYR A 124 4.54 -29.32 -21.28
C TYR A 124 6.02 -29.58 -21.56
N GLN A 125 6.93 -29.21 -20.66
CA GLN A 125 8.35 -29.52 -20.81
C GLN A 125 8.59 -31.04 -20.76
N LYS A 126 7.90 -31.75 -19.86
CA LYS A 126 7.92 -33.22 -19.81
C LYS A 126 7.40 -33.82 -21.11
N GLN A 127 6.29 -33.32 -21.66
CA GLN A 127 5.77 -33.74 -22.97
C GLN A 127 6.76 -33.47 -24.11
N TYR A 128 7.41 -32.30 -24.12
CA TYR A 128 8.40 -31.94 -25.13
C TYR A 128 9.64 -32.84 -25.07
N ASN A 129 10.16 -33.10 -23.86
CA ASN A 129 11.35 -33.93 -23.65
C ASN A 129 11.14 -35.39 -24.07
N ARG A 130 9.90 -35.88 -23.97
CA ARG A 130 9.55 -37.25 -24.34
C ARG A 130 9.13 -37.40 -25.80
N TRP A 131 8.98 -36.30 -26.55
CA TRP A 131 8.40 -36.27 -27.89
C TRP A 131 8.95 -37.32 -28.86
N GLU A 132 10.25 -37.61 -28.81
CA GLU A 132 10.91 -38.54 -29.75
C GLU A 132 10.99 -39.99 -29.26
N LYS A 133 10.44 -40.30 -28.08
CA LYS A 133 10.50 -41.67 -27.54
C LYS A 133 9.44 -42.54 -28.23
N ASP A 134 9.83 -43.74 -28.65
CA ASP A 134 8.89 -44.73 -29.18
C ASP A 134 8.13 -45.39 -28.02
N ASN A 135 6.95 -44.86 -27.70
CA ASN A 135 6.05 -45.35 -26.65
C ASN A 135 4.59 -45.03 -27.02
N ASP A 136 3.68 -46.02 -26.94
CA ASP A 136 2.30 -45.88 -27.45
C ASP A 136 1.51 -44.82 -26.67
N SER A 137 1.87 -44.61 -25.40
CA SER A 137 1.26 -43.62 -24.50
C SER A 137 2.10 -42.35 -24.36
N ILE A 138 2.95 -42.02 -25.34
CA ILE A 138 3.87 -40.88 -25.26
C ILE A 138 3.20 -39.50 -25.22
N PHE A 139 1.89 -39.44 -25.40
CA PHE A 139 1.07 -38.23 -25.27
C PHE A 139 0.09 -38.30 -24.10
N ILE A 140 0.16 -39.36 -23.27
CA ILE A 140 -0.66 -39.54 -22.09
C ILE A 140 0.18 -39.32 -20.84
N ASP A 141 -0.29 -38.47 -19.93
CA ASP A 141 0.24 -38.30 -18.59
C ASP A 141 -0.82 -38.70 -17.56
N TRP A 142 -0.46 -38.67 -16.28
CA TRP A 142 -1.40 -39.00 -15.22
C TRP A 142 -1.18 -38.14 -13.99
N GLN A 143 -2.25 -38.00 -13.20
CA GLN A 143 -2.21 -37.43 -11.86
C GLN A 143 -2.89 -38.38 -10.87
N PRO A 144 -2.52 -38.36 -9.58
CA PRO A 144 -3.20 -39.14 -8.56
C PRO A 144 -4.69 -38.79 -8.51
N ASP A 145 -5.54 -39.80 -8.51
CA ASP A 145 -6.98 -39.66 -8.35
C ASP A 145 -7.55 -40.89 -7.64
N GLU A 146 -8.02 -40.73 -6.41
CA GLU A 146 -8.55 -41.83 -5.59
C GLU A 146 -9.91 -42.35 -6.09
N GLU A 147 -10.59 -41.59 -6.96
CA GLU A 147 -11.87 -42.02 -7.56
C GLU A 147 -11.65 -43.04 -8.69
N GLU A 148 -10.44 -43.10 -9.27
CA GLU A 148 -10.09 -44.01 -10.36
C GLU A 148 -9.69 -45.41 -9.85
N PRO A 149 -10.04 -46.51 -10.56
CA PRO A 149 -9.78 -47.88 -10.10
C PRO A 149 -8.30 -48.22 -9.83
N ASP A 150 -7.37 -47.56 -10.52
CA ASP A 150 -5.93 -47.74 -10.34
C ASP A 150 -5.26 -46.55 -9.61
N GLY A 151 -6.07 -45.64 -9.07
CA GLY A 151 -5.63 -44.45 -8.34
C GLY A 151 -5.07 -43.34 -9.24
N LYS A 152 -5.32 -43.39 -10.56
CA LYS A 152 -4.71 -42.47 -11.53
C LYS A 152 -5.72 -41.98 -12.57
N TYR A 153 -5.83 -40.66 -12.66
CA TYR A 153 -6.50 -40.02 -13.78
C TYR A 153 -5.52 -39.82 -14.93
N TYR A 154 -5.79 -40.45 -16.07
CA TYR A 154 -4.97 -40.34 -17.28
C TYR A 154 -5.53 -39.27 -18.22
N PHE A 155 -4.65 -38.40 -18.71
CA PHE A 155 -5.04 -37.31 -19.61
C PHE A 155 -3.96 -37.04 -20.65
N SER A 156 -4.32 -36.37 -21.73
CA SER A 156 -3.33 -35.85 -22.68
C SER A 156 -2.96 -34.41 -22.36
N PRO A 157 -1.69 -34.10 -22.04
CA PRO A 157 -1.25 -32.71 -21.90
C PRO A 157 -1.55 -31.88 -23.15
N MET A 158 -1.40 -32.46 -24.34
CA MET A 158 -1.66 -31.76 -25.59
C MET A 158 -3.16 -31.62 -25.91
N GLY A 159 -4.03 -32.40 -25.27
CA GLY A 159 -5.48 -32.17 -25.32
C GLY A 159 -5.88 -30.85 -24.65
N MET A 160 -5.17 -30.49 -23.58
CA MET A 160 -5.35 -29.21 -22.87
C MET A 160 -4.61 -28.04 -23.52
N TYR A 161 -4.03 -28.22 -24.72
CA TYR A 161 -3.19 -27.18 -25.34
C TYR A 161 -3.97 -25.91 -25.70
N VAL A 162 -5.29 -25.99 -25.88
CA VAL A 162 -6.09 -24.80 -26.19
C VAL A 162 -6.42 -23.96 -24.95
N ASN A 163 -6.22 -24.51 -23.75
CA ASN A 163 -6.51 -23.81 -22.50
C ASN A 163 -5.53 -22.66 -22.30
N ARG A 164 -6.06 -21.52 -21.89
CA ARG A 164 -5.34 -20.29 -21.61
C ARG A 164 -5.98 -19.59 -20.43
N ASP A 165 -5.14 -18.90 -19.69
CA ASP A 165 -5.54 -18.05 -18.58
C ASP A 165 -4.63 -16.81 -18.60
N PRO A 166 -4.97 -15.78 -19.40
CA PRO A 166 -4.17 -14.55 -19.47
C PRO A 166 -4.09 -13.88 -18.10
N PHE A 167 -2.92 -13.30 -17.78
CA PHE A 167 -2.72 -12.58 -16.53
C PHE A 167 -3.62 -11.34 -16.48
N ASP A 168 -4.50 -11.26 -15.47
CA ASP A 168 -5.49 -10.19 -15.30
C ASP A 168 -5.71 -9.90 -13.79
N PRO A 169 -4.81 -9.13 -13.15
CA PRO A 169 -4.90 -8.86 -11.72
C PRO A 169 -6.05 -7.90 -11.37
N PRO A 170 -6.58 -7.96 -10.14
CA PRO A 170 -7.62 -7.03 -9.69
C PRO A 170 -7.11 -5.58 -9.64
N ARG A 171 -7.99 -4.62 -9.99
CA ARG A 171 -7.65 -3.18 -10.16
C ARG A 171 -8.80 -2.23 -9.81
N VAL A 172 -9.75 -2.69 -9.00
CA VAL A 172 -11.02 -2.00 -8.72
C VAL A 172 -10.81 -0.69 -7.96
N ASN A 173 -10.02 -0.72 -6.89
CA ASN A 173 -9.78 0.44 -6.04
C ASN A 173 -8.94 1.48 -6.79
N PHE A 174 -7.87 1.05 -7.47
CA PHE A 174 -7.05 1.95 -8.29
C PHE A 174 -7.86 2.66 -9.38
N ASP A 175 -8.72 1.94 -10.11
CA ASP A 175 -9.56 2.54 -11.15
C ASP A 175 -10.56 3.54 -10.57
N ALA A 176 -11.16 3.22 -9.41
CA ALA A 176 -12.11 4.10 -8.74
C ALA A 176 -11.47 5.44 -8.35
N ILE A 177 -10.34 5.41 -7.63
CA ILE A 177 -9.66 6.64 -7.16
C ILE A 177 -9.05 7.46 -8.30
N LYS A 178 -8.72 6.81 -9.42
CA LYS A 178 -8.23 7.48 -10.62
C LYS A 178 -9.37 8.21 -11.34
N LEU A 179 -10.57 7.61 -11.36
CA LEU A 179 -11.75 8.17 -12.00
C LEU A 179 -12.33 9.35 -11.22
N ASP A 180 -12.42 9.24 -9.89
CA ASP A 180 -12.96 10.31 -9.04
C ASP A 180 -11.95 11.45 -8.77
N GLY A 181 -10.68 11.25 -9.14
CA GLY A 181 -9.62 12.25 -9.04
C GLY A 181 -8.94 12.34 -7.67
N THR A 182 -9.35 11.53 -6.70
CA THR A 182 -8.73 11.43 -5.37
C THR A 182 -7.28 10.94 -5.44
N PHE A 183 -6.91 10.25 -6.53
CA PHE A 183 -5.52 9.91 -6.84
C PHE A 183 -4.56 11.10 -6.78
N ARG A 184 -5.04 12.31 -7.09
CA ARG A 184 -4.24 13.55 -7.05
C ARG A 184 -3.92 14.02 -5.62
N LEU A 185 -4.66 13.54 -4.64
CA LEU A 185 -4.50 13.89 -3.23
C LEU A 185 -3.41 13.04 -2.56
N MET A 186 -2.96 11.96 -3.22
CA MET A 186 -1.89 11.12 -2.71
C MET A 186 -0.51 11.79 -2.81
N PRO A 187 0.43 11.41 -1.93
CA PRO A 187 1.82 11.79 -2.09
C PRO A 187 2.34 11.41 -3.47
N LYS A 188 3.10 12.32 -4.10
CA LYS A 188 3.59 12.16 -5.47
C LYS A 188 4.32 10.83 -5.69
N GLU A 189 5.14 10.40 -4.74
CA GLU A 189 5.90 9.14 -4.83
C GLU A 189 4.98 7.92 -4.83
N VAL A 190 3.92 7.93 -4.01
CA VAL A 190 2.89 6.88 -4.01
C VAL A 190 2.13 6.87 -5.33
N GLY A 191 1.67 8.03 -5.80
CA GLY A 191 0.97 8.12 -7.09
C GLY A 191 1.81 7.61 -8.26
N LEU A 192 3.11 7.93 -8.29
CA LEU A 192 4.02 7.40 -9.32
C LEU A 192 4.17 5.88 -9.21
N LYS A 193 4.39 5.35 -8.00
CA LYS A 193 4.58 3.91 -7.79
C LYS A 193 3.31 3.12 -8.11
N MET A 194 2.13 3.60 -7.70
CA MET A 194 0.83 3.00 -8.04
C MET A 194 0.63 3.01 -9.55
N THR A 195 0.89 4.14 -10.23
CA THR A 195 0.80 4.18 -11.69
C THR A 195 1.74 3.17 -12.36
N GLU A 196 2.95 2.97 -11.83
CA GLU A 196 3.90 1.98 -12.35
C GLU A 196 3.38 0.53 -12.22
N ILE A 197 2.80 0.15 -11.08
CA ILE A 197 2.34 -1.24 -10.88
C ILE A 197 0.97 -1.55 -11.51
N TYR A 198 0.14 -0.53 -11.79
CA TYR A 198 -1.19 -0.71 -12.39
C TYR A 198 -1.25 -0.36 -13.88
N ASP A 199 -0.43 0.60 -14.36
CA ASP A 199 -0.43 1.08 -15.75
C ASP A 199 0.97 1.03 -16.41
N GLY A 200 1.98 0.51 -15.71
CA GLY A 200 3.36 0.50 -16.18
C GLY A 200 3.66 -0.52 -17.27
N THR A 201 4.88 -0.41 -17.80
CA THR A 201 5.34 -1.26 -18.91
C THR A 201 5.47 -2.72 -18.54
N GLU A 202 5.89 -3.03 -17.31
CA GLU A 202 6.08 -4.41 -16.84
C GLU A 202 4.78 -5.20 -16.86
N LEU A 203 3.72 -4.66 -16.24
CA LEU A 203 2.39 -5.26 -16.26
C LEU A 203 1.87 -5.40 -17.70
N ARG A 204 2.04 -4.35 -18.52
CA ARG A 204 1.60 -4.39 -19.91
C ARG A 204 2.26 -5.52 -20.71
N TYR A 205 3.57 -5.73 -20.56
CA TYR A 205 4.25 -6.81 -21.24
C TYR A 205 3.82 -8.20 -20.74
N LEU A 206 3.59 -8.34 -19.43
CA LEU A 206 3.08 -9.57 -18.85
C LEU A 206 1.69 -9.93 -19.40
N ILE A 207 0.77 -8.95 -19.47
CA ILE A 207 -0.56 -9.11 -20.07
C ILE A 207 -0.45 -9.44 -21.57
N GLU A 208 0.38 -8.73 -22.32
CA GLU A 208 0.53 -8.98 -23.77
C GLU A 208 1.11 -10.39 -24.05
N ASN A 209 2.06 -10.83 -23.23
CA ASN A 209 2.69 -12.14 -23.37
C ASN A 209 1.73 -13.29 -23.04
N THR A 210 1.06 -13.23 -21.90
CA THR A 210 0.10 -14.26 -21.44
C THR A 210 -1.24 -14.20 -22.19
N GLY A 211 -1.56 -13.05 -22.79
CA GLY A 211 -2.72 -12.87 -23.65
C GLY A 211 -2.40 -13.13 -25.11
N LYS A 212 -2.09 -12.06 -25.85
CA LYS A 212 -2.00 -12.05 -27.32
C LYS A 212 -0.90 -12.95 -27.88
N ASN A 213 0.28 -12.98 -27.25
CA ASN A 213 1.39 -13.77 -27.78
C ASN A 213 1.16 -15.27 -27.54
N GLU A 214 0.65 -15.66 -26.38
CA GLU A 214 0.25 -17.03 -26.10
C GLU A 214 -0.92 -17.49 -26.99
N GLU A 215 -1.93 -16.62 -27.17
CA GLU A 215 -3.07 -16.85 -28.07
C GLU A 215 -2.63 -17.25 -29.47
N ARG A 216 -1.60 -16.57 -29.99
CA ARG A 216 -1.06 -16.86 -31.31
C ARG A 216 -0.59 -18.31 -31.43
N TYR A 217 0.05 -18.86 -30.41
CA TYR A 217 0.52 -20.25 -30.43
C TYR A 217 -0.63 -21.24 -30.38
N VAL A 218 -1.65 -20.94 -29.57
CA VAL A 218 -2.88 -21.74 -29.51
C VAL A 218 -3.63 -21.74 -30.84
N ASN A 219 -3.81 -20.57 -31.47
CA ASN A 219 -4.46 -20.47 -32.76
C ASN A 219 -3.69 -21.21 -33.85
N GLN A 220 -2.35 -21.14 -33.84
CA GLN A 220 -1.52 -21.93 -34.74
C GLN A 220 -1.68 -23.46 -34.57
N PHE A 221 -1.87 -23.93 -33.33
CA PHE A 221 -2.17 -25.33 -33.05
C PHE A 221 -3.55 -25.72 -33.61
N ILE A 222 -4.57 -24.91 -33.34
CA ILE A 222 -5.94 -25.09 -33.87
C ILE A 222 -5.93 -25.10 -35.39
N ASP A 223 -5.21 -24.17 -36.02
CA ASP A 223 -5.08 -24.07 -37.47
C ASP A 223 -4.42 -25.32 -38.07
N GLN A 224 -3.39 -25.87 -37.41
CA GLN A 224 -2.76 -27.10 -37.86
C GLN A 224 -3.75 -28.28 -37.82
N ILE A 225 -4.56 -28.36 -36.76
CA ILE A 225 -5.60 -29.38 -36.66
C ILE A 225 -6.60 -29.24 -37.81
N ALA A 226 -7.17 -28.04 -37.97
CA ALA A 226 -8.23 -27.77 -38.93
C ALA A 226 -7.78 -27.92 -40.39
N ASN A 227 -6.54 -27.55 -40.70
CA ASN A 227 -6.05 -27.51 -42.09
C ASN A 227 -5.25 -28.74 -42.50
N LYS A 228 -4.82 -29.58 -41.55
CA LYS A 228 -3.99 -30.76 -41.85
C LYS A 228 -4.55 -32.03 -41.21
N TRP A 229 -4.67 -32.06 -39.89
CA TRP A 229 -5.04 -33.30 -39.19
C TRP A 229 -6.42 -33.81 -39.58
N VAL A 230 -7.40 -32.90 -39.76
CA VAL A 230 -8.76 -33.24 -40.19
C VAL A 230 -8.79 -33.94 -41.56
N TYR A 231 -7.83 -33.68 -42.45
CA TYR A 231 -7.76 -34.30 -43.76
C TYR A 231 -6.89 -35.56 -43.80
N ASP A 232 -5.86 -35.62 -42.96
CA ASP A 232 -4.86 -36.69 -42.97
C ASP A 232 -5.23 -37.86 -42.04
N LEU A 233 -5.98 -37.61 -40.97
CA LEU A 233 -6.32 -38.60 -39.94
C LEU A 233 -7.75 -39.14 -40.11
N PRO A 234 -8.01 -40.40 -39.72
CA PRO A 234 -9.33 -41.02 -39.84
C PRO A 234 -10.40 -40.34 -38.98
N TRP A 235 -9.98 -39.76 -37.86
CA TRP A 235 -10.82 -38.97 -36.96
C TRP A 235 -9.92 -38.02 -36.16
N VAL A 236 -10.50 -36.95 -35.63
CA VAL A 236 -9.80 -35.94 -34.81
C VAL A 236 -10.67 -35.56 -33.63
N ASP A 237 -10.19 -35.86 -32.43
CA ASP A 237 -10.75 -35.33 -31.19
C ASP A 237 -9.62 -35.24 -30.15
N VAL A 238 -9.17 -34.02 -29.86
CA VAL A 238 -8.00 -33.78 -29.00
C VAL A 238 -8.29 -34.01 -27.52
N ASP A 239 -9.55 -34.11 -27.14
CA ASP A 239 -9.96 -34.32 -25.75
C ASP A 239 -9.89 -35.80 -25.34
N TYR A 240 -9.90 -36.72 -26.31
CA TYR A 240 -9.86 -38.17 -26.06
C TYR A 240 -8.43 -38.72 -26.08
N ASN A 241 -8.07 -39.51 -25.06
CA ASN A 241 -6.75 -40.15 -24.97
C ASN A 241 -6.48 -41.11 -26.13
N GLU A 242 -7.52 -41.79 -26.63
CA GLU A 242 -7.45 -42.74 -27.74
C GLU A 242 -6.93 -42.07 -29.01
N PHE A 243 -7.36 -40.83 -29.29
CA PHE A 243 -6.89 -40.07 -30.44
C PHE A 243 -5.36 -39.94 -30.44
N TRP A 244 -4.80 -39.60 -29.28
CA TRP A 244 -3.37 -39.39 -29.10
C TRP A 244 -2.57 -40.70 -29.19
N ILE A 245 -3.12 -41.80 -28.69
CA ILE A 245 -2.50 -43.13 -28.72
C ILE A 245 -2.48 -43.67 -30.17
N GLU A 246 -3.64 -43.68 -30.83
CA GLU A 246 -3.81 -44.24 -32.18
C GLU A 246 -2.98 -43.47 -33.22
N ASN A 247 -2.92 -42.14 -33.08
CA ASN A 247 -2.27 -41.27 -34.06
C ASN A 247 -0.85 -40.85 -33.65
N ARG A 248 -0.27 -41.46 -32.60
CA ARG A 248 1.01 -41.04 -32.00
C ARG A 248 2.13 -40.88 -33.02
N LYS A 249 2.28 -41.82 -33.96
CA LYS A 249 3.35 -41.79 -34.98
C LYS A 249 3.18 -40.62 -35.95
N TYR A 250 1.96 -40.32 -36.34
CA TYR A 250 1.68 -39.19 -37.22
C TYR A 250 1.99 -37.87 -36.50
N ILE A 251 1.50 -37.72 -35.27
CA ILE A 251 1.68 -36.52 -34.44
C ILE A 251 3.16 -36.29 -34.09
N GLN A 252 3.91 -37.34 -33.73
CA GLN A 252 5.35 -37.23 -33.48
C GLN A 252 6.12 -36.71 -34.69
N ASN A 253 5.72 -37.13 -35.89
CA ASN A 253 6.31 -36.68 -37.15
C ASN A 253 5.86 -35.27 -37.57
N ASP A 254 4.85 -34.69 -36.91
CA ASP A 254 4.44 -33.30 -37.12
C ASP A 254 5.42 -32.34 -36.42
N LYS A 255 6.48 -32.00 -37.17
CA LYS A 255 7.51 -31.06 -36.73
C LYS A 255 6.96 -29.67 -36.40
N PHE A 256 5.84 -29.27 -36.99
CA PHE A 256 5.24 -27.97 -36.73
C PHE A 256 4.68 -27.92 -35.31
N ILE A 257 3.92 -28.94 -34.88
CA ILE A 257 3.36 -28.98 -33.52
C ILE A 257 4.47 -29.03 -32.48
N LYS A 258 5.52 -29.83 -32.71
CA LYS A 258 6.68 -29.86 -31.81
C LYS A 258 7.34 -28.49 -31.69
N TYR A 259 7.52 -27.79 -32.81
CA TYR A 259 8.09 -26.45 -32.83
C TYR A 259 7.18 -25.41 -32.14
N ASN A 260 5.86 -25.50 -32.36
CA ASN A 260 4.89 -24.63 -31.72
C ASN A 260 4.89 -24.81 -30.19
N LEU A 261 4.92 -26.06 -29.70
CA LEU A 261 5.09 -26.39 -28.28
C LEU A 261 6.38 -25.79 -27.71
N TYR A 262 7.51 -25.93 -28.43
CA TYR A 262 8.77 -25.30 -28.03
C TYR A 262 8.64 -23.79 -27.91
N LYS A 263 7.98 -23.11 -28.85
CA LYS A 263 7.80 -21.65 -28.82
C LYS A 263 6.93 -21.18 -27.66
N ARG A 264 5.90 -21.92 -27.30
CA ARG A 264 5.07 -21.62 -26.12
C ARG A 264 5.84 -21.85 -24.82
N LEU A 265 6.62 -22.93 -24.72
CA LEU A 265 7.52 -23.17 -23.59
C LEU A 265 8.57 -22.07 -23.43
N ASP A 266 9.19 -21.63 -24.55
CA ASP A 266 10.17 -20.56 -24.60
C ASP A 266 9.59 -19.23 -24.07
N LEU A 267 8.36 -18.89 -24.48
CA LEU A 267 7.62 -17.73 -23.96
C LEU A 267 7.44 -17.80 -22.44
N TRP A 268 6.98 -18.93 -21.91
CA TRP A 268 6.77 -19.07 -20.47
C TRP A 268 8.08 -19.02 -19.68
N GLN A 269 9.09 -19.80 -20.08
CA GLN A 269 10.34 -19.95 -19.34
C GLN A 269 11.19 -18.68 -19.34
N TYR A 270 11.26 -17.97 -20.48
CA TYR A 270 12.20 -16.87 -20.66
C TYR A 270 11.56 -15.49 -20.68
N SER A 271 10.23 -15.39 -20.64
CA SER A 271 9.54 -14.09 -20.57
C SER A 271 8.58 -14.06 -19.39
N VAL A 272 7.56 -14.92 -19.39
CA VAL A 272 6.47 -14.82 -18.40
C VAL A 272 6.97 -15.04 -16.97
N LYS A 273 7.78 -16.08 -16.72
CA LYS A 273 8.29 -16.36 -15.37
C LYS A 273 9.14 -15.22 -14.81
N ASP A 274 10.03 -14.66 -15.61
CA ASP A 274 10.87 -13.52 -15.20
C ASP A 274 10.02 -12.27 -14.93
N GLN A 275 9.09 -11.96 -15.84
CA GLN A 275 8.16 -10.84 -15.70
C GLN A 275 7.29 -10.95 -14.43
N LEU A 276 6.81 -12.15 -14.11
CA LEU A 276 6.04 -12.38 -12.88
C LEU A 276 6.88 -12.11 -11.63
N GLN A 277 8.13 -12.55 -11.59
CA GLN A 277 9.02 -12.29 -10.45
C GLN A 277 9.35 -10.80 -10.31
N VAL A 278 9.66 -10.13 -11.42
CA VAL A 278 9.90 -8.69 -11.45
C VAL A 278 8.66 -7.92 -10.97
N TYR A 279 7.49 -8.26 -11.49
CA TYR A 279 6.23 -7.63 -11.12
C TYR A 279 5.92 -7.83 -9.64
N ARG A 280 6.01 -9.07 -9.15
CA ARG A 280 5.85 -9.43 -7.74
C ARG A 280 6.76 -8.62 -6.82
N ASN A 281 8.05 -8.49 -7.16
CA ASN A 281 8.99 -7.71 -6.37
C ASN A 281 8.59 -6.22 -6.33
N SER A 282 8.13 -5.67 -7.45
CA SER A 282 7.62 -4.29 -7.51
C SER A 282 6.39 -4.09 -6.62
N LEU A 283 5.49 -5.06 -6.55
CA LEU A 283 4.33 -5.03 -5.64
C LEU A 283 4.75 -5.05 -4.16
N ILE A 284 5.73 -5.89 -3.80
CA ILE A 284 6.25 -5.97 -2.43
C ILE A 284 6.92 -4.64 -2.02
N GLU A 285 7.71 -4.04 -2.91
CA GLU A 285 8.28 -2.71 -2.68
C GLU A 285 7.19 -1.65 -2.53
N SER A 286 6.15 -1.72 -3.34
CA SER A 286 5.00 -0.81 -3.28
C SER A 286 4.25 -0.93 -1.95
N THR A 287 4.12 -2.15 -1.41
CA THR A 287 3.50 -2.40 -0.10
C THR A 287 4.28 -1.70 1.00
N LYS A 288 5.62 -1.82 1.00
CA LYS A 288 6.48 -1.14 1.98
C LYS A 288 6.36 0.39 1.90
N LEU A 289 6.25 0.94 0.69
CA LEU A 289 6.03 2.37 0.48
C LEU A 289 4.68 2.81 1.05
N LEU A 290 3.61 2.07 0.75
CA LEU A 290 2.27 2.35 1.26
C LEU A 290 2.22 2.27 2.78
N ASP A 291 2.77 1.21 3.39
CA ASP A 291 2.83 1.05 4.85
C ASP A 291 3.57 2.22 5.51
N SER A 292 4.68 2.67 4.91
CA SER A 292 5.45 3.84 5.40
C SER A 292 4.63 5.13 5.34
N VAL A 293 3.94 5.37 4.22
CA VAL A 293 3.13 6.58 4.02
C VAL A 293 1.92 6.58 4.95
N ILE A 294 1.24 5.44 5.08
CA ILE A 294 0.10 5.27 5.99
C ILE A 294 0.55 5.56 7.43
N ALA A 295 1.67 4.97 7.88
CA ALA A 295 2.19 5.22 9.23
C ALA A 295 2.51 6.70 9.49
N VAL A 296 3.08 7.41 8.51
CA VAL A 296 3.31 8.86 8.61
C VAL A 296 1.97 9.59 8.74
N ARG A 297 1.00 9.30 7.86
CA ARG A 297 -0.33 9.92 7.85
C ARG A 297 -1.12 9.66 9.14
N ASP A 298 -1.00 8.48 9.72
CA ASP A 298 -1.62 8.15 11.01
C ASP A 298 -0.97 8.91 12.18
N SER A 299 0.33 9.20 12.08
CA SER A 299 1.08 9.93 13.10
C SER A 299 0.97 11.46 13.01
N GLU A 300 0.46 11.99 11.89
CA GLU A 300 0.33 13.43 11.67
C GLU A 300 -0.66 14.05 12.68
N PHE A 301 -0.22 15.03 13.47
CA PHE A 301 -1.13 15.82 14.30
C PHE A 301 -1.55 17.07 13.54
N GLU A 302 -2.83 17.20 13.21
CA GLU A 302 -3.33 18.37 12.48
C GLU A 302 -3.65 19.50 13.47
N PHE A 303 -3.02 20.65 13.26
CA PHE A 303 -3.30 21.89 13.97
C PHE A 303 -3.90 22.86 12.96
N ILE A 304 -5.21 23.09 13.02
CA ILE A 304 -5.96 23.96 12.10
C ILE A 304 -5.26 25.32 11.96
N TRP A 305 -4.97 25.76 10.73
CA TRP A 305 -4.47 27.11 10.46
C TRP A 305 -5.44 27.89 9.57
N TRP A 306 -5.65 29.16 9.90
CA TRP A 306 -6.65 30.03 9.29
C TRP A 306 -6.20 30.58 7.93
N VAL A 307 -7.01 30.42 6.90
CA VAL A 307 -6.88 31.18 5.63
C VAL A 307 -7.83 32.36 5.67
N LEU A 308 -7.29 33.57 5.86
CA LEU A 308 -8.05 34.82 5.75
C LEU A 308 -8.04 35.28 4.29
N ASN A 309 -9.21 35.32 3.65
CA ASN A 309 -9.40 35.94 2.33
C ASN A 309 -10.16 37.27 2.48
N PRO A 310 -9.49 38.43 2.51
CA PRO A 310 -10.12 39.73 2.73
C PRO A 310 -10.80 40.31 1.47
N LYS A 311 -11.14 39.48 0.49
CA LYS A 311 -11.90 39.88 -0.70
C LYS A 311 -13.31 39.33 -0.61
N ASP A 312 -14.12 39.95 0.24
CA ASP A 312 -15.57 40.13 0.06
C ASP A 312 -16.03 41.37 0.83
#